data_AF-D8PF02-F1
#
_entry.id   AF-D8PF02-F1
#
_cell.length_a   1.000
_cell.length_b   1.000
_cell.length_c   1.000
_cell.angle_alpha   90.00
_cell.angle_beta   90.00
_cell.angle_gamma   90.00
#
_symmetry.space_group_name_H-M   'P 1'
#
loop_
_entity.id
_entity.type
_entity.pdbx_description
1 polymer ?
#
loop_
_entity_poly.entity_id
_entity_poly.type
_entity_poly.pdbx_seq_one_letter_code
_entity_poly.pdbx_strand_id
1 'polypeptide(L)'
;MSTGLLIVGHGSRDSQANLEFEALVAAYRLARPTLTVTHGYVELAQPSLAMALHDLAQQTDTVVVLPLFLFAASHVKNDIPLALAPARSEFPATCFAVTRALGVHPQLVDLAWERARAQVEAARDASKTAVIVVGRGSSDPDANADFCKVVRLFAEGHGLGWVLPSFVGIAKPLLEEMAELVARARPDRIVVVPYFLFGGRLISKIREQVSGFRTRYPWIKTELAPYLGTDDRLFRVMDERVQETIEGTRPLPCDTCQYRVPVSAVTEKVGGIKALLWSLRHSFTHAQTMPHVHAHRPLAKHVLVCVNADCADRGSVTLIATLRRLLKDAGREVDIKVTRTLCMGRCGEGPTVAVYPDGIWYRGVQETDARELVDEHLLRDRLVSRLVDNIMQ
;
A
#
# COMPACT_ATOMS: atom_id res chain seq x y z
N MET A 1 8.98 16.66 32.42
CA MET A 1 8.68 15.23 32.32
C MET A 1 9.86 14.56 31.65
N SER A 2 10.54 13.65 32.35
CA SER A 2 11.63 12.86 31.78
C SER A 2 11.06 11.71 30.96
N THR A 3 11.52 11.56 29.72
CA THR A 3 11.09 10.47 28.82
C THR A 3 12.22 9.49 28.59
N GLY A 4 11.98 8.22 28.91
CA GLY A 4 12.86 7.09 28.61
C GLY A 4 12.38 6.34 27.37
N LEU A 5 13.32 5.91 26.54
CA LEU A 5 13.06 5.05 25.38
C LEU A 5 13.62 3.65 25.63
N LEU A 6 12.76 2.64 25.63
CA LEU A 6 13.12 1.23 25.70
C LEU A 6 13.01 0.60 24.31
N ILE A 7 14.16 0.28 23.70
CA ILE A 7 14.22 -0.44 22.43
C ILE A 7 14.14 -1.94 22.70
N VAL A 8 13.09 -2.59 22.19
CA VAL A 8 12.84 -4.00 22.47
C VAL A 8 13.26 -4.87 21.29
N GLY A 9 14.23 -5.74 21.52
CA GLY A 9 14.61 -6.81 20.61
C GLY A 9 13.91 -8.13 20.94
N HIS A 10 13.89 -9.06 19.99
CA HIS A 10 13.46 -10.44 20.27
C HIS A 10 14.42 -11.15 21.22
N GLY A 11 15.73 -10.98 20.96
CA GLY A 11 16.82 -11.73 21.59
C GLY A 11 17.11 -13.04 20.86
N SER A 12 18.38 -13.43 20.87
CA SER A 12 18.88 -14.60 20.12
C SER A 12 19.78 -15.46 20.99
N ARG A 13 19.78 -16.77 20.75
CA ARG A 13 20.79 -17.69 21.28
C ARG A 13 22.17 -17.51 20.63
N ASP A 14 22.20 -16.81 19.50
CA ASP A 14 23.42 -16.44 18.79
C ASP A 14 23.91 -15.09 19.31
N SER A 15 25.02 -15.09 20.05
CA SER A 15 25.56 -13.89 20.67
C SER A 15 25.94 -12.81 19.65
N GLN A 16 26.31 -13.19 18.43
CA GLN A 16 26.64 -12.22 17.39
C GLN A 16 25.42 -11.37 17.00
N ALA A 17 24.23 -11.99 16.93
CA ALA A 17 23.01 -11.25 16.62
C ALA A 17 22.63 -10.25 17.73
N ASN A 18 22.87 -10.60 19.00
CA ASN A 18 22.65 -9.69 20.12
C ASN A 18 23.66 -8.54 20.11
N LEU A 19 24.93 -8.81 19.79
CA LEU A 19 25.95 -7.77 19.65
C LEU A 19 25.64 -6.77 18.53
N GLU A 20 25.13 -7.24 17.37
CA GLU A 20 24.68 -6.34 16.29
C GLU A 20 23.51 -5.45 16.73
N PHE A 21 22.55 -6.01 17.48
CA PHE A 21 21.44 -5.25 18.05
C PHE A 21 21.92 -4.21 19.08
N GLU A 22 22.79 -4.59 20.00
CA GLU A 22 23.35 -3.69 21.02
C GLU A 22 24.19 -2.58 20.39
N ALA A 23 24.96 -2.89 19.35
CA ALA A 23 25.70 -1.89 18.58
C ALA A 23 24.77 -0.89 17.90
N LEU A 24 23.64 -1.34 17.35
CA LEU A 24 22.62 -0.47 16.79
C LEU A 24 22.01 0.45 17.86
N VAL A 25 21.66 -0.09 19.02
CA VAL A 25 21.12 0.69 20.15
C VAL A 25 22.15 1.73 20.62
N ALA A 26 23.42 1.35 20.74
CA ALA A 26 24.49 2.26 21.14
C ALA A 26 24.68 3.40 20.12
N ALA A 27 24.67 3.08 18.82
CA ALA A 27 24.75 4.08 17.76
C ALA A 27 23.53 5.02 17.78
N TYR A 28 22.32 4.49 17.97
CA TYR A 28 21.11 5.31 18.08
C TYR A 28 21.15 6.24 19.30
N ARG A 29 21.60 5.72 20.45
CA ARG A 29 21.78 6.51 21.69
C ARG A 29 22.78 7.65 21.48
N LEU A 30 23.92 7.37 20.87
CA LEU A 30 24.94 8.39 20.57
C LEU A 30 24.38 9.50 19.68
N ALA A 31 23.53 9.13 18.72
CA ALA A 31 22.95 10.06 17.79
C ALA A 31 21.75 10.86 18.38
N ARG A 32 21.25 10.51 19.57
CA ARG A 32 20.15 11.20 20.27
C ARG A 32 20.50 11.42 21.76
N PRO A 33 21.46 12.30 22.08
CA PRO A 33 21.95 12.48 23.45
C PRO A 33 20.91 13.02 24.43
N THR A 34 19.81 13.59 23.93
CA THR A 34 18.73 14.13 24.76
C THR A 34 17.73 13.07 25.23
N LEU A 35 17.79 11.84 24.69
CA LEU A 35 16.89 10.76 25.06
C LEU A 35 17.61 9.76 25.98
N THR A 36 16.94 9.36 27.07
CA THR A 36 17.40 8.24 27.90
C THR A 36 17.04 6.94 27.20
N VAL A 37 17.92 6.48 26.30
CA VAL A 37 17.72 5.24 25.52
C VAL A 37 18.29 4.05 26.27
N THR A 38 17.52 2.98 26.43
CA THR A 38 17.99 1.66 26.87
C THR A 38 17.39 0.56 25.98
N HIS A 39 17.75 -0.70 26.23
CA HIS A 39 17.22 -1.84 25.51
C HIS A 39 16.75 -2.94 26.45
N GLY A 40 15.97 -3.86 25.90
CA GLY A 40 15.58 -5.09 26.55
C GLY A 40 15.17 -6.15 25.53
N TYR A 41 15.04 -7.38 26.00
CA TYR A 41 14.71 -8.51 25.15
C TYR A 41 13.42 -9.19 25.59
N VAL A 42 12.58 -9.57 24.63
CA VAL A 42 11.38 -10.36 24.93
C VAL A 42 11.78 -11.74 25.46
N GLU A 43 12.82 -12.35 24.89
CA GLU A 43 13.30 -13.66 25.29
C GLU A 43 14.80 -13.84 25.01
N LEU A 44 15.38 -14.96 25.48
CA LEU A 44 16.70 -15.49 25.08
C LEU A 44 17.95 -14.65 25.42
N ALA A 45 17.82 -13.38 25.79
CA ALA A 45 18.91 -12.49 26.11
C ALA A 45 18.55 -11.57 27.30
N GLN A 46 19.53 -10.85 27.82
CA GLN A 46 19.40 -9.95 28.97
C GLN A 46 19.87 -8.54 28.59
N PRO A 47 19.26 -7.47 29.16
CA PRO A 47 18.22 -7.51 30.19
C PRO A 47 16.85 -7.93 29.63
N SER A 48 16.07 -8.66 30.44
CA SER A 48 14.71 -9.03 30.07
C SER A 48 13.82 -7.78 29.96
N LEU A 49 12.77 -7.86 29.13
CA LEU A 49 11.79 -6.78 28.94
C LEU A 49 11.22 -6.29 30.27
N ALA A 50 10.89 -7.21 31.19
CA ALA A 50 10.35 -6.85 32.50
C ALA A 50 11.36 -6.06 33.36
N MET A 51 12.62 -6.49 33.40
CA MET A 51 13.68 -5.78 34.12
C MET A 51 13.92 -4.40 33.53
N ALA A 52 14.03 -4.31 32.20
CA ALA A 52 14.30 -3.04 31.53
C ALA A 52 13.14 -2.04 31.68
N LEU A 53 11.88 -2.51 31.71
CA LEU A 53 10.71 -1.68 32.01
C LEU A 53 10.75 -1.15 33.45
N HIS A 54 11.04 -2.01 34.42
CA HIS A 54 11.13 -1.65 35.83
C HIS A 54 12.24 -0.62 36.07
N ASP A 55 13.46 -0.88 35.59
CA ASP A 55 14.61 0.01 35.77
C ASP A 55 14.39 1.40 35.17
N LEU A 56 13.74 1.46 33.99
CA LEU A 56 13.47 2.72 33.31
C LEU A 56 12.31 3.49 33.97
N ALA A 57 11.29 2.79 34.47
CA ALA A 57 10.15 3.39 35.16
C ALA A 57 10.54 4.05 36.49
N GLN A 58 11.60 3.56 37.16
CA GLN A 58 12.15 4.21 38.37
C GLN A 58 12.81 5.57 38.09
N GLN A 59 13.25 5.80 36.86
CA GLN A 59 14.09 6.94 36.49
C GLN A 59 13.34 7.97 35.63
N THR A 60 12.15 7.62 35.13
CA THR A 60 11.43 8.43 34.14
C THR A 60 9.94 8.53 34.41
N ASP A 61 9.37 9.70 34.09
CA ASP A 61 7.93 9.94 34.19
C ASP A 61 7.16 9.25 33.05
N THR A 62 7.84 9.05 31.91
CA THR A 62 7.26 8.45 30.71
C THR A 62 8.21 7.44 30.11
N VAL A 63 7.72 6.21 29.87
CA VAL A 63 8.44 5.13 29.21
C VAL A 63 7.79 4.86 27.85
N VAL A 64 8.55 5.10 26.78
CA VAL A 64 8.19 4.75 25.41
C VAL A 64 8.86 3.43 25.06
N VAL A 65 8.07 2.42 24.73
CA VAL A 65 8.55 1.10 24.29
C VAL A 65 8.51 1.05 22.77
N LEU A 66 9.68 0.89 22.14
CA LEU A 66 9.84 0.77 20.70
C LEU A 66 10.15 -0.69 20.34
N PRO A 67 9.19 -1.46 19.80
CA PRO A 67 9.45 -2.81 19.31
C PRO A 67 10.30 -2.75 18.04
N LEU A 68 11.58 -3.15 18.11
CA LEU A 68 12.47 -3.22 16.96
C LEU A 68 12.24 -4.52 16.16
N PHE A 69 11.02 -4.64 15.64
CA PHE A 69 10.57 -5.75 14.82
C PHE A 69 10.16 -5.23 13.45
N LEU A 70 10.47 -5.99 12.39
CA LEU A 70 10.05 -5.62 11.03
C LEU A 70 8.53 -5.63 10.87
N PHE A 71 7.84 -6.60 11.49
CA PHE A 71 6.39 -6.74 11.43
C PHE A 71 5.82 -7.10 12.80
N ALA A 72 4.58 -6.71 13.06
CA ALA A 72 3.88 -7.04 14.29
C ALA A 72 3.31 -8.47 14.22
N ALA A 73 3.72 -9.32 15.16
CA ALA A 73 3.21 -10.69 15.36
C ALA A 73 3.00 -10.91 16.86
N SER A 74 2.98 -12.17 17.33
CA SER A 74 2.72 -12.53 18.75
C SER A 74 3.54 -11.73 19.75
N HIS A 75 4.84 -11.49 19.52
CA HIS A 75 5.66 -10.70 20.44
C HIS A 75 5.18 -9.27 20.64
N VAL A 76 4.77 -8.62 19.55
CA VAL A 76 4.28 -7.24 19.60
C VAL A 76 2.82 -7.20 20.07
N LYS A 77 2.00 -8.16 19.63
CA LYS A 77 0.55 -8.21 19.88
C LYS A 77 0.19 -8.76 21.26
N ASN A 78 1.04 -9.61 21.86
CA ASN A 78 0.75 -10.30 23.12
C ASN A 78 1.85 -10.10 24.17
N ASP A 79 3.12 -10.43 23.86
CA ASP A 79 4.16 -10.52 24.90
C ASP A 79 4.54 -9.15 25.48
N ILE A 80 4.67 -8.12 24.63
CA ILE A 80 4.93 -6.76 25.09
C ILE A 80 3.77 -6.21 25.95
N PRO A 81 2.50 -6.29 25.51
CA PRO A 81 1.35 -5.95 26.35
C PRO A 81 1.32 -6.71 27.69
N LEU A 82 1.65 -8.01 27.67
CA LEU A 82 1.67 -8.85 28.87
C LEU A 82 2.76 -8.40 29.85
N ALA A 83 3.95 -8.02 29.37
CA ALA A 83 5.03 -7.50 30.19
C ALA A 83 4.73 -6.09 30.74
N LEU A 84 3.93 -5.30 30.03
CA LEU A 84 3.53 -3.95 30.45
C LEU A 84 2.45 -3.93 31.53
N ALA A 85 1.56 -4.92 31.57
CA ALA A 85 0.49 -4.99 32.56
C ALA A 85 1.01 -4.94 34.03
N PRO A 86 2.02 -5.73 34.45
CA PRO A 86 2.58 -5.62 35.79
C PRO A 86 3.32 -4.29 36.00
N ALA A 87 4.09 -3.82 35.02
CA ALA A 87 4.81 -2.55 35.13
C ALA A 87 3.87 -1.34 35.35
N ARG A 88 2.73 -1.31 34.66
CA ARG A 88 1.68 -0.28 34.87
C ARG A 88 1.04 -0.36 36.25
N SER A 89 0.94 -1.56 36.81
CA SER A 89 0.35 -1.78 38.14
C SER A 89 1.31 -1.37 39.25
N GLU A 90 2.61 -1.62 39.05
CA GLU A 90 3.69 -1.28 39.99
C GLU A 90 4.01 0.23 39.98
N PHE A 91 3.98 0.86 38.80
CA PHE A 91 4.30 2.29 38.62
C PHE A 91 3.10 3.08 38.07
N PRO A 92 2.05 3.33 38.88
CA PRO A 92 0.82 3.99 38.40
C PRO A 92 1.01 5.47 38.03
N ALA A 93 2.07 6.11 38.52
CA ALA A 93 2.42 7.49 38.18
C ALA A 93 3.20 7.60 36.85
N THR A 94 3.77 6.50 36.35
CA THR A 94 4.57 6.48 35.13
C THR A 94 3.68 6.24 33.91
N CYS A 95 3.80 7.08 32.88
CA CYS A 95 3.09 6.89 31.63
C CYS A 95 3.83 5.86 30.76
N PHE A 96 3.18 4.74 30.43
CA PHE A 96 3.72 3.75 29.49
C PHE A 96 3.05 3.88 28.13
N ALA A 97 3.84 4.09 27.09
CA ALA A 97 3.40 4.12 25.71
C ALA A 97 4.16 3.10 24.86
N VAL A 98 3.52 2.52 23.86
CA VAL A 98 4.12 1.54 22.96
C VAL A 98 3.99 2.04 21.54
N THR A 99 5.11 2.12 20.83
CA THR A 99 5.08 2.47 19.41
C THR A 99 4.57 1.29 18.59
N ARG A 100 4.11 1.54 17.37
CA ARG A 100 3.98 0.46 16.38
C ARG A 100 5.36 -0.13 16.06
N ALA A 101 5.38 -1.37 15.57
CA ALA A 101 6.58 -1.98 14.98
C ALA A 101 7.06 -1.16 13.76
N LEU A 102 8.26 -1.46 13.24
CA LEU A 102 8.80 -0.74 12.09
C LEU A 102 7.83 -0.79 10.89
N GLY A 103 7.31 -1.98 10.61
CA GLY A 103 6.21 -2.23 9.68
C GLY A 103 6.58 -2.00 8.21
N VAL A 104 5.55 -1.81 7.40
CA VAL A 104 5.70 -1.44 5.99
C VAL A 104 6.10 0.03 5.90
N HIS A 105 7.37 0.27 5.55
CA HIS A 105 7.92 1.62 5.51
C HIS A 105 8.80 1.87 4.27
N PRO A 106 8.64 3.03 3.58
CA PRO A 106 9.42 3.35 2.39
C PRO A 106 10.94 3.32 2.62
N GLN A 107 11.41 3.86 3.74
CA GLN A 107 12.84 3.86 4.08
C GLN A 107 13.44 2.45 4.18
N LEU A 108 12.65 1.45 4.61
CA LEU A 108 13.10 0.06 4.68
C LEU A 108 13.08 -0.64 3.33
N VAL A 109 12.12 -0.29 2.47
CA VAL A 109 12.06 -0.73 1.08
C VAL A 109 13.29 -0.22 0.32
N ASP A 110 13.60 1.07 0.48
CA ASP A 110 14.77 1.72 -0.14
C ASP A 110 16.09 1.16 0.42
N LEU A 111 16.13 0.84 1.71
CA LEU A 111 17.27 0.16 2.33
C LEU A 111 17.47 -1.24 1.74
N ALA A 112 16.42 -2.04 1.61
CA ALA A 112 16.50 -3.36 0.97
C ALA A 112 17.01 -3.25 -0.46
N TRP A 113 16.56 -2.23 -1.21
CA TRP A 113 17.06 -1.96 -2.56
C TRP A 113 18.54 -1.60 -2.56
N GLU A 114 18.98 -0.70 -1.67
CA GLU A 114 20.39 -0.34 -1.54
C GLU A 114 21.29 -1.55 -1.33
N ARG A 115 20.84 -2.55 -0.56
CA ARG A 115 21.58 -3.79 -0.34
C ARG A 115 21.61 -4.69 -1.58
N ALA A 116 20.56 -4.68 -2.39
CA ALA A 116 20.43 -5.59 -3.53
C ALA A 116 20.90 -5.00 -4.87
N ARG A 117 20.90 -3.67 -5.03
CA ARG A 117 21.02 -3.00 -6.34
C ARG A 117 22.27 -3.40 -7.11
N ALA A 118 23.41 -3.54 -6.43
CA ALA A 118 24.67 -3.89 -7.10
C ALA A 118 24.59 -5.27 -7.79
N GLN A 119 23.95 -6.25 -7.15
CA GLN A 119 23.77 -7.59 -7.72
C GLN A 119 22.68 -7.60 -8.80
N VAL A 120 21.61 -6.82 -8.63
CA VAL A 120 20.50 -6.73 -9.59
C VAL A 120 20.93 -6.00 -10.87
N GLU A 121 21.56 -4.84 -10.74
CA GLU A 121 22.01 -3.98 -11.85
C GLU A 121 23.21 -4.56 -12.61
N ALA A 122 23.97 -5.48 -12.00
CA ALA A 122 25.02 -6.22 -12.70
C ALA A 122 24.48 -7.24 -13.73
N ALA A 123 23.17 -7.37 -13.89
CA ALA A 123 22.55 -8.20 -14.91
C ALA A 123 22.62 -7.57 -16.30
N ARG A 124 22.89 -8.39 -17.34
CA ARG A 124 22.83 -7.94 -18.74
C ARG A 124 21.40 -7.81 -19.26
N ASP A 125 20.51 -8.70 -18.80
CA ASP A 125 19.10 -8.75 -19.18
C ASP A 125 18.24 -8.80 -17.92
N ALA A 126 17.47 -7.72 -17.70
CA ALA A 126 16.58 -7.60 -16.56
C ALA A 126 15.40 -8.59 -16.64
N SER A 127 14.96 -8.98 -17.84
CA SER A 127 13.84 -9.93 -18.02
C SER A 127 14.22 -11.36 -17.62
N LYS A 128 15.52 -11.68 -17.62
CA LYS A 128 16.07 -12.97 -17.21
C LYS A 128 16.71 -12.97 -15.82
N THR A 129 16.46 -11.93 -15.05
CA THR A 129 16.95 -11.80 -13.67
C THR A 129 15.77 -11.87 -12.71
N ALA A 130 15.72 -12.94 -11.93
CA ALA A 130 14.74 -13.10 -10.87
C ALA A 130 15.31 -12.57 -9.54
N VAL A 131 14.49 -11.90 -8.75
CA VAL A 131 14.82 -11.49 -7.37
C VAL A 131 13.91 -12.25 -6.41
N ILE A 132 14.50 -12.94 -5.43
CA ILE A 132 13.75 -13.64 -4.38
C ILE A 132 14.00 -12.90 -3.07
N VAL A 133 12.98 -12.21 -2.56
CA VAL A 133 13.08 -11.54 -1.26
C VAL A 133 12.66 -12.52 -0.18
N VAL A 134 13.52 -12.73 0.82
CA VAL A 134 13.37 -13.78 1.83
C VAL A 134 13.05 -13.17 3.18
N GLY A 135 11.89 -13.51 3.75
CA GLY A 135 11.50 -13.17 5.11
C GLY A 135 11.67 -14.35 6.09
N ARG A 136 11.50 -14.07 7.38
CA ARG A 136 11.44 -15.12 8.42
C ARG A 136 10.20 -16.03 8.25
N GLY A 137 9.07 -15.40 7.94
CA GLY A 137 7.73 -15.99 8.02
C GLY A 137 7.20 -15.97 9.44
N SER A 138 5.88 -15.93 9.58
CA SER A 138 5.16 -15.89 10.86
C SER A 138 3.97 -16.85 10.81
N SER A 139 3.51 -17.31 11.97
CA SER A 139 2.18 -17.95 12.10
C SER A 139 1.06 -16.91 12.03
N ASP A 140 1.38 -15.64 12.23
CA ASP A 140 0.47 -14.51 12.10
C ASP A 140 0.33 -14.12 10.61
N PRO A 141 -0.88 -14.21 10.02
CA PRO A 141 -1.09 -13.89 8.61
C PRO A 141 -0.87 -12.41 8.30
N ASP A 142 -1.07 -11.49 9.25
CA ASP A 142 -0.88 -10.05 9.02
C ASP A 142 0.59 -9.75 8.75
N ALA A 143 1.49 -10.35 9.54
CA ALA A 143 2.93 -10.19 9.37
C ALA A 143 3.41 -10.71 8.00
N ASN A 144 2.82 -11.81 7.53
CA ASN A 144 3.11 -12.36 6.20
C ASN A 144 2.55 -11.48 5.08
N ALA A 145 1.35 -10.92 5.26
CA ALA A 145 0.73 -9.99 4.30
C ALA A 145 1.54 -8.69 4.18
N ASP A 146 1.98 -8.12 5.30
CA ASP A 146 2.84 -6.93 5.32
C ASP A 146 4.18 -7.20 4.64
N PHE A 147 4.79 -8.37 4.85
CA PHE A 147 5.98 -8.78 4.14
C PHE A 147 5.74 -8.85 2.63
N CYS A 148 4.69 -9.53 2.18
CA CYS A 148 4.34 -9.60 0.76
C CYS A 148 4.08 -8.20 0.16
N LYS A 149 3.47 -7.30 0.93
CA LYS A 149 3.28 -5.89 0.54
C LYS A 149 4.63 -5.17 0.37
N VAL A 150 5.57 -5.34 1.29
CA VAL A 150 6.95 -4.81 1.16
C VAL A 150 7.62 -5.34 -0.11
N VAL A 151 7.53 -6.65 -0.37
CA VAL A 151 8.10 -7.25 -1.58
C VAL A 151 7.49 -6.65 -2.85
N ARG A 152 6.17 -6.39 -2.84
CA ARG A 152 5.50 -5.74 -3.96
C ARG A 152 5.97 -4.29 -4.16
N LEU A 153 6.07 -3.52 -3.08
CA LEU A 153 6.58 -2.14 -3.12
C LEU A 153 8.05 -2.08 -3.58
N PHE A 154 8.87 -3.04 -3.13
CA PHE A 154 10.24 -3.19 -3.60
C PHE A 154 10.29 -3.43 -5.11
N ALA A 155 9.44 -4.32 -5.62
CA ALA A 155 9.41 -4.70 -7.03
C ALA A 155 8.92 -3.57 -7.94
N GLU A 156 7.70 -3.08 -7.68
CA GLU A 156 7.09 -2.01 -8.48
C GLU A 156 7.85 -0.70 -8.35
N GLY A 157 8.41 -0.47 -7.17
CA GLY A 157 9.25 0.67 -6.91
C GLY A 157 10.45 0.71 -7.84
N HIS A 158 11.24 -0.34 -7.88
CA HIS A 158 12.53 -0.27 -8.57
C HIS A 158 12.43 -0.76 -10.03
N GLY A 159 11.23 -0.74 -10.60
CA GLY A 159 10.98 -1.16 -11.99
C GLY A 159 11.28 -2.63 -12.28
N LEU A 160 11.25 -3.49 -11.26
CA LEU A 160 11.65 -4.89 -11.37
C LEU A 160 10.46 -5.75 -11.82
N GLY A 161 10.64 -6.47 -12.94
CA GLY A 161 9.59 -7.30 -13.52
C GLY A 161 9.39 -8.67 -12.85
N TRP A 162 10.44 -9.23 -12.23
CA TRP A 162 10.42 -10.60 -11.71
C TRP A 162 10.94 -10.67 -10.27
N VAL A 163 10.07 -10.32 -9.32
CA VAL A 163 10.36 -10.36 -7.88
C VAL A 163 9.36 -11.25 -7.17
N LEU A 164 9.83 -12.17 -6.34
CA LEU A 164 9.01 -13.16 -5.66
C LEU A 164 9.28 -13.18 -4.15
N PRO A 165 8.24 -13.20 -3.29
CA PRO A 165 8.41 -13.39 -1.87
C PRO A 165 8.65 -14.87 -1.55
N SER A 166 9.56 -15.14 -0.62
CA SER A 166 9.71 -16.45 0.01
C SER A 166 10.05 -16.33 1.48
N PHE A 167 10.06 -17.47 2.18
CA PHE A 167 10.36 -17.53 3.59
C PHE A 167 11.43 -18.57 3.90
N VAL A 168 12.16 -18.38 5.00
CA VAL A 168 13.16 -19.35 5.46
C VAL A 168 12.55 -20.52 6.26
N GLY A 169 11.28 -20.39 6.69
CA GLY A 169 10.64 -21.36 7.59
C GLY A 169 9.13 -21.25 7.73
N ILE A 170 8.64 -20.53 8.75
CA ILE A 170 7.30 -20.70 9.33
C ILE A 170 6.17 -20.60 8.29
N ALA A 171 6.29 -19.66 7.36
CA ALA A 171 5.34 -19.43 6.29
C ALA A 171 5.84 -20.03 4.96
N LYS A 172 4.93 -20.20 4.01
CA LYS A 172 5.22 -20.68 2.65
C LYS A 172 4.98 -19.58 1.61
N PRO A 173 5.67 -19.62 0.47
CA PRO A 173 6.60 -20.66 0.00
C PRO A 173 8.00 -20.57 0.63
N LEU A 174 8.67 -21.71 0.82
CA LEU A 174 10.04 -21.75 1.33
C LEU A 174 11.05 -21.28 0.27
N LEU A 175 12.20 -20.76 0.70
CA LEU A 175 13.26 -20.30 -0.22
C LEU A 175 13.70 -21.41 -1.19
N GLU A 176 13.91 -22.63 -0.71
CA GLU A 176 14.32 -23.75 -1.56
C GLU A 176 13.25 -24.07 -2.62
N GLU A 177 11.98 -24.15 -2.20
CA GLU A 177 10.84 -24.40 -3.10
C GLU A 177 10.71 -23.30 -4.16
N MET A 178 10.84 -22.03 -3.74
CA MET A 178 10.75 -20.87 -4.63
C MET A 178 11.92 -20.82 -5.62
N ALA A 179 13.15 -21.07 -5.16
CA ALA A 179 14.32 -21.10 -6.02
C ALA A 179 14.21 -22.21 -7.08
N GLU A 180 13.72 -23.40 -6.70
CA GLU A 180 13.46 -24.49 -7.65
C GLU A 180 12.34 -24.16 -8.65
N LEU A 181 11.26 -23.51 -8.21
CA LEU A 181 10.20 -23.06 -9.10
C LEU A 181 10.73 -22.06 -10.12
N VAL A 182 11.50 -21.07 -9.68
CA VAL A 182 12.14 -20.05 -10.52
C VAL A 182 13.13 -20.68 -11.50
N ALA A 183 13.90 -21.69 -11.08
CA ALA A 183 14.86 -22.39 -11.94
C ALA A 183 14.22 -23.00 -13.19
N ARG A 184 12.95 -23.43 -13.11
CA ARG A 184 12.20 -24.04 -14.24
C ARG A 184 11.98 -23.05 -15.38
N ALA A 185 11.89 -21.76 -15.07
CA ALA A 185 11.80 -20.69 -16.07
C ALA A 185 13.15 -20.33 -16.69
N ARG A 186 14.25 -20.99 -16.28
CA ARG A 186 15.62 -20.84 -16.79
C ARG A 186 16.11 -19.38 -16.84
N PRO A 187 16.11 -18.66 -15.71
CA PRO A 187 16.75 -17.35 -15.64
C PRO A 187 18.25 -17.46 -15.82
N ASP A 188 18.88 -16.38 -16.26
CA ASP A 188 20.34 -16.27 -16.29
C ASP A 188 20.88 -15.94 -14.89
N ARG A 189 20.08 -15.26 -14.06
CA ARG A 189 20.45 -14.80 -12.72
C ARG A 189 19.31 -14.90 -11.71
N ILE A 190 19.66 -15.27 -10.48
CA ILE A 190 18.77 -15.18 -9.30
C ILE A 190 19.48 -14.36 -8.21
N VAL A 191 18.86 -13.28 -7.75
CA VAL A 191 19.36 -12.49 -6.60
C VAL A 191 18.48 -12.76 -5.38
N VAL A 192 19.06 -13.31 -4.33
CA VAL A 192 18.38 -13.61 -3.07
C VAL A 192 18.60 -12.44 -2.11
N VAL A 193 17.53 -11.81 -1.65
CA VAL A 193 17.57 -10.60 -0.81
C VAL A 193 17.00 -10.92 0.57
N PRO A 194 17.83 -11.09 1.61
CA PRO A 194 17.35 -11.36 2.96
C PRO A 194 16.77 -10.09 3.60
N TYR A 195 15.46 -10.08 3.87
CA TYR A 195 14.78 -8.99 4.55
C TYR A 195 14.80 -9.21 6.07
N PHE A 196 15.98 -9.00 6.67
CA PHE A 196 16.27 -9.17 8.09
C PHE A 196 17.08 -7.98 8.61
N LEU A 197 16.86 -7.60 9.87
CA LEU A 197 17.62 -6.52 10.52
C LEU A 197 19.06 -6.93 10.82
N PHE A 198 19.25 -8.14 11.36
CA PHE A 198 20.53 -8.63 11.87
C PHE A 198 20.88 -9.99 11.28
N GLY A 199 22.14 -10.38 11.46
CA GLY A 199 22.67 -11.67 11.10
C GLY A 199 22.14 -12.84 11.95
N GLY A 200 23.00 -13.86 12.09
CA GLY A 200 22.76 -15.04 12.93
C GLY A 200 22.26 -16.26 12.17
N ARG A 201 21.79 -17.27 12.93
CA ARG A 201 21.48 -18.62 12.42
C ARG A 201 20.60 -18.66 11.16
N LEU A 202 19.58 -17.81 11.06
CA LEU A 202 18.68 -17.80 9.90
C LEU A 202 19.38 -17.26 8.64
N ILE A 203 20.22 -16.23 8.77
CA ILE A 203 21.03 -15.73 7.67
C ILE A 203 22.08 -16.77 7.24
N SER A 204 22.69 -17.47 8.21
CA SER A 204 23.60 -18.59 7.90
C SER A 204 22.87 -19.70 7.14
N LYS A 205 21.66 -20.07 7.55
CA LYS A 205 20.82 -21.04 6.83
C LYS A 205 20.50 -20.59 5.41
N ILE A 206 20.14 -19.32 5.19
CA ILE A 206 19.90 -18.78 3.84
C ILE A 206 21.17 -18.89 2.99
N ARG A 207 22.34 -18.57 3.55
CA ARG A 207 23.63 -18.68 2.86
C ARG A 207 23.93 -20.11 2.43
N GLU A 208 23.68 -21.08 3.32
CA GLU A 208 23.84 -22.52 3.03
C GLU A 208 22.87 -22.97 1.91
N GLN A 209 21.60 -22.56 1.98
CA GLN A 209 20.60 -22.88 0.96
C GLN A 209 20.97 -22.31 -0.42
N VAL A 210 21.44 -21.06 -0.47
CA VAL A 210 21.92 -20.43 -1.71
C VAL A 210 23.16 -21.14 -2.24
N SER A 211 24.11 -21.52 -1.38
CA SER A 211 25.30 -22.28 -1.77
C SER A 211 24.92 -23.65 -2.35
N GLY A 212 24.03 -24.38 -1.68
CA GLY A 212 23.53 -25.67 -2.16
C GLY A 212 22.78 -25.56 -3.49
N PHE A 213 22.03 -24.48 -3.69
CA PHE A 213 21.36 -24.21 -4.96
C PHE A 213 22.36 -23.94 -6.09
N ARG A 214 23.41 -23.14 -5.85
CA ARG A 214 24.49 -22.88 -6.83
C ARG A 214 25.17 -24.16 -7.32
N THR A 215 25.42 -25.10 -6.41
CA THR A 215 26.02 -26.39 -6.77
C THR A 215 25.09 -27.23 -7.66
N ARG A 216 23.78 -27.18 -7.40
CA ARG A 216 22.77 -27.94 -8.18
C ARG A 216 22.47 -27.31 -9.54
N TYR A 217 22.51 -25.99 -9.64
CA TYR A 217 22.18 -25.23 -10.85
C TYR A 217 23.31 -24.28 -11.26
N PRO A 218 24.51 -24.80 -11.63
CA PRO A 218 25.70 -23.98 -11.88
C PRO A 218 25.58 -23.02 -13.07
N TRP A 219 24.64 -23.28 -13.99
CA TRP A 219 24.36 -22.40 -15.13
C TRP A 219 23.50 -21.18 -14.77
N ILE A 220 22.88 -21.13 -13.59
CA ILE A 220 22.12 -19.98 -13.11
C ILE A 220 23.01 -19.19 -12.15
N LYS A 221 23.36 -17.95 -12.51
CA LYS A 221 24.16 -17.10 -11.63
C LYS A 221 23.31 -16.69 -10.42
N THR A 222 23.46 -17.41 -9.31
CA THR A 222 22.71 -17.12 -8.08
C THR A 222 23.57 -16.27 -7.15
N GLU A 223 23.06 -15.19 -6.58
CA GLU A 223 23.81 -14.28 -5.68
C GLU A 223 23.00 -13.95 -4.43
N LEU A 224 23.67 -13.86 -3.28
CA LEU A 224 23.06 -13.44 -2.01
C LEU A 224 23.42 -11.96 -1.77
N ALA A 225 22.41 -11.12 -1.61
CA ALA A 225 22.59 -9.74 -1.17
C ALA A 225 22.80 -9.66 0.36
N PRO A 226 23.43 -8.60 0.87
CA PRO A 226 23.46 -8.32 2.30
C PRO A 226 22.04 -8.15 2.88
N TYR A 227 21.90 -8.44 4.18
CA TYR A 227 20.70 -8.09 4.94
C TYR A 227 20.68 -6.59 5.26
N LEU A 228 19.60 -6.08 5.86
CA LEU A 228 19.39 -4.64 6.05
C LEU A 228 20.50 -4.01 6.88
N GLY A 229 20.80 -4.58 8.05
CA GLY A 229 21.82 -4.10 8.96
C GLY A 229 21.50 -2.72 9.54
N THR A 230 22.49 -2.13 10.20
CA THR A 230 22.42 -0.76 10.72
C THR A 230 22.55 0.24 9.57
N ASP A 231 21.67 1.24 9.55
CA ASP A 231 21.63 2.30 8.54
C ASP A 231 20.89 3.52 9.09
N ASP A 232 21.27 4.73 8.67
CA ASP A 232 20.60 5.98 9.10
C ASP A 232 19.11 5.99 8.73
N ARG A 233 18.73 5.30 7.63
CA ARG A 233 17.33 5.15 7.24
C ARG A 233 16.51 4.43 8.30
N LEU A 234 17.10 3.46 9.01
CA LEU A 234 16.45 2.75 10.10
C LEU A 234 16.25 3.67 11.31
N PHE A 235 17.23 4.53 11.63
CA PHE A 235 17.08 5.52 12.69
C PHE A 235 15.94 6.50 12.42
N ARG A 236 15.78 6.94 11.17
CA ARG A 236 14.63 7.79 10.79
C ARG A 236 13.29 7.10 11.04
N VAL A 237 13.17 5.81 10.69
CA VAL A 237 11.95 5.06 11.00
C VAL A 237 11.73 4.98 12.51
N MET A 238 12.78 4.72 13.29
CA MET A 238 12.68 4.67 14.75
C MET A 238 12.25 6.02 15.33
N ASP A 239 12.85 7.13 14.89
CA ASP A 239 12.51 8.49 15.32
C ASP A 239 11.03 8.80 15.01
N GLU A 240 10.56 8.47 13.80
CA GLU A 240 9.16 8.65 13.41
C GLU A 240 8.21 7.87 14.34
N ARG A 241 8.52 6.61 14.65
CA ARG A 241 7.69 5.76 15.54
C ARG A 241 7.61 6.31 16.96
N VAL A 242 8.73 6.83 17.45
CA VAL A 242 8.82 7.46 18.77
C VAL A 242 8.03 8.76 18.79
N GLN A 243 8.21 9.62 17.78
CA GLN A 243 7.53 10.91 17.69
C GLN A 243 6.01 10.76 17.55
N GLU A 244 5.55 9.85 16.68
CA GLU A 244 4.12 9.51 16.53
C GLU A 244 3.49 9.19 17.89
N THR A 245 4.21 8.43 18.72
CA THR A 245 3.73 7.99 20.03
C THR A 245 3.75 9.12 21.06
N ILE A 246 4.78 9.96 21.07
CA ILE A 246 4.91 11.09 22.01
C ILE A 246 3.85 12.17 21.70
N GLU A 247 3.59 12.43 20.42
CA GLU A 247 2.58 13.41 19.98
C GLU A 247 1.14 12.89 20.10
N GLY A 248 0.96 11.58 20.34
CA GLY A 248 -0.36 10.94 20.35
C GLY A 248 -0.96 10.76 18.95
N THR A 249 -0.16 10.92 17.90
CA THR A 249 -0.55 10.71 16.51
C THR A 249 -0.82 9.23 16.27
N ARG A 250 -2.00 8.90 15.74
CA ARG A 250 -2.37 7.53 15.37
C ARG A 250 -2.38 7.41 13.85
N PRO A 251 -1.23 7.16 13.22
CA PRO A 251 -1.17 7.08 11.78
C PRO A 251 -2.01 5.88 11.29
N LEU A 252 -2.85 6.14 10.30
CA LEU A 252 -3.56 5.11 9.58
C LEU A 252 -2.57 4.32 8.71
N PRO A 253 -2.87 3.06 8.33
CA PRO A 253 -2.05 2.32 7.38
C PRO A 253 -1.80 3.04 6.04
N CYS A 254 -2.67 4.00 5.69
CA CYS A 254 -2.50 4.84 4.50
C CYS A 254 -1.53 6.01 4.70
N ASP A 255 -1.15 6.36 5.93
CA ASP A 255 -0.25 7.49 6.17
C ASP A 255 1.18 7.20 5.76
N THR A 256 1.56 5.92 5.63
CA THR A 256 2.84 5.48 5.05
C THR A 256 2.71 4.95 3.62
N CYS A 257 1.56 5.12 2.96
CA CYS A 257 1.37 4.65 1.59
C CYS A 257 1.96 5.62 0.55
N GLN A 258 2.14 5.12 -0.68
CA GLN A 258 2.69 5.90 -1.81
C GLN A 258 2.01 7.25 -2.06
N TYR A 259 0.72 7.38 -1.71
CA TYR A 259 -0.03 8.62 -1.88
C TYR A 259 0.35 9.72 -0.88
N ARG A 260 0.90 9.36 0.28
CA ARG A 260 1.21 10.28 1.39
C ARG A 260 2.71 10.46 1.59
N VAL A 261 3.49 9.39 1.43
CA VAL A 261 4.95 9.42 1.52
C VAL A 261 5.51 9.06 0.15
N PRO A 262 6.48 9.81 -0.39
CA PRO A 262 7.19 9.41 -1.59
C PRO A 262 7.91 8.09 -1.32
N VAL A 263 7.35 6.99 -1.82
CA VAL A 263 8.09 5.74 -2.00
C VAL A 263 8.96 6.00 -3.21
N SER A 264 10.28 6.13 -3.01
CA SER A 264 11.30 6.66 -3.96
C SER A 264 11.23 6.10 -5.38
N ALA A 265 10.49 5.02 -5.53
CA ALA A 265 10.51 4.07 -6.59
C ALA A 265 9.11 4.00 -7.29
N VAL A 266 7.99 4.36 -6.62
CA VAL A 266 6.63 4.41 -7.24
C VAL A 266 6.14 5.86 -7.50
N THR A 267 7.01 6.85 -7.28
CA THR A 267 6.72 8.29 -7.38
C THR A 267 6.16 8.74 -8.73
N GLU A 268 6.46 8.04 -9.82
CA GLU A 268 5.95 8.39 -11.16
C GLU A 268 4.51 7.96 -11.42
N LYS A 269 3.94 7.02 -10.64
CA LYS A 269 2.60 6.46 -10.91
C LYS A 269 1.48 7.19 -10.19
N VAL A 270 1.61 7.51 -8.90
CA VAL A 270 0.74 8.43 -8.14
C VAL A 270 1.32 8.58 -6.74
N GLY A 271 2.13 9.62 -6.49
CA GLY A 271 2.62 9.91 -5.14
C GLY A 271 2.67 11.39 -4.79
N GLY A 272 2.65 11.68 -3.48
CA GLY A 272 2.77 13.03 -2.92
C GLY A 272 1.66 14.01 -3.31
N ILE A 273 1.98 15.31 -3.37
CA ILE A 273 1.00 16.38 -3.62
C ILE A 273 0.24 16.20 -4.94
N LYS A 274 0.85 15.59 -5.97
CA LYS A 274 0.19 15.31 -7.26
C LYS A 274 -0.92 14.27 -7.11
N ALA A 275 -0.71 13.24 -6.30
CA ALA A 275 -1.72 12.23 -6.05
C ALA A 275 -2.84 12.78 -5.14
N LEU A 276 -2.50 13.61 -4.15
CA LEU A 276 -3.49 14.38 -3.39
C LEU A 276 -4.29 15.32 -4.31
N LEU A 277 -3.65 16.03 -5.23
CA LEU A 277 -4.32 16.90 -6.21
C LEU A 277 -5.18 16.10 -7.18
N TRP A 278 -4.74 14.90 -7.59
CA TRP A 278 -5.55 14.01 -8.42
C TRP A 278 -6.77 13.48 -7.66
N SER A 279 -6.60 13.05 -6.41
CA SER A 279 -7.71 12.62 -5.54
C SER A 279 -8.65 13.78 -5.19
N LEU A 280 -8.11 14.98 -4.96
CA LEU A 280 -8.90 16.20 -4.80
C LEU A 280 -9.65 16.49 -6.09
N ARG A 281 -9.00 16.47 -7.26
CA ARG A 281 -9.66 16.69 -8.55
C ARG A 281 -10.72 15.64 -8.85
N HIS A 282 -10.46 14.37 -8.55
CA HIS A 282 -11.39 13.25 -8.67
C HIS A 282 -12.58 13.41 -7.71
N SER A 283 -12.32 13.82 -6.47
CA SER A 283 -13.35 14.19 -5.50
C SER A 283 -14.14 15.43 -5.95
N PHE A 284 -13.50 16.46 -6.51
CA PHE A 284 -14.16 17.64 -7.09
C PHE A 284 -15.00 17.30 -8.32
N THR A 285 -14.60 16.31 -9.12
CA THR A 285 -15.43 15.79 -10.22
C THR A 285 -16.62 14.98 -9.72
N HIS A 286 -16.54 14.33 -8.56
CA HIS A 286 -17.67 13.65 -7.91
C HIS A 286 -18.51 14.57 -7.00
N ALA A 287 -17.96 15.69 -6.56
CA ALA A 287 -18.58 16.69 -5.68
C ALA A 287 -19.15 17.89 -6.46
N GLN A 288 -19.41 17.76 -7.78
CA GLN A 288 -20.15 18.74 -8.58
C GLN A 288 -21.66 18.82 -8.21
N THR A 289 -21.98 18.62 -6.94
CA THR A 289 -23.29 18.80 -6.30
C THR A 289 -23.20 19.80 -5.14
N MET A 290 -22.47 20.90 -5.32
CA MET A 290 -22.58 22.10 -4.47
C MET A 290 -22.75 23.37 -5.33
N PRO A 291 -23.58 24.33 -4.89
CA PRO A 291 -24.33 25.21 -5.77
C PRO A 291 -23.49 26.40 -6.22
N HIS A 292 -23.08 26.42 -7.48
CA HIS A 292 -22.77 27.70 -8.10
C HIS A 292 -24.08 28.44 -8.33
N VAL A 293 -24.14 29.71 -7.90
CA VAL A 293 -25.14 30.66 -8.41
C VAL A 293 -24.82 30.86 -9.88
N HIS A 294 -25.34 29.98 -10.72
CA HIS A 294 -25.23 30.12 -12.16
C HIS A 294 -25.99 31.39 -12.56
N ALA A 295 -25.40 32.23 -13.42
CA ALA A 295 -26.08 33.38 -14.02
C ALA A 295 -27.33 33.00 -14.84
N HIS A 296 -27.57 31.69 -15.00
CA HIS A 296 -28.72 31.08 -15.63
C HIS A 296 -29.21 29.92 -14.78
N ARG A 297 -30.52 29.62 -14.83
CA ARG A 297 -31.09 28.45 -14.17
C ARG A 297 -30.37 27.18 -14.68
N PRO A 298 -29.72 26.38 -13.80
CA PRO A 298 -29.04 25.16 -14.22
C PRO A 298 -30.06 24.17 -14.79
N LEU A 299 -29.67 23.45 -15.85
CA LEU A 299 -30.48 22.36 -16.39
C LEU A 299 -30.56 21.25 -15.35
N ALA A 300 -31.77 20.77 -15.08
CA ALA A 300 -31.98 19.56 -14.28
C ALA A 300 -31.37 18.35 -14.98
N LYS A 301 -31.51 18.24 -16.31
CA LYS A 301 -30.89 17.18 -17.12
C LYS A 301 -30.43 17.68 -18.49
N HIS A 302 -29.37 17.08 -19.00
CA HIS A 302 -28.88 17.27 -20.36
C HIS A 302 -28.84 15.94 -21.09
N VAL A 303 -29.73 15.79 -22.07
CA VAL A 303 -29.84 14.62 -22.95
C VAL A 303 -29.01 14.86 -24.20
N LEU A 304 -27.97 14.07 -24.40
CA LEU A 304 -27.11 14.08 -25.56
C LEU A 304 -27.49 12.93 -26.47
N VAL A 305 -27.78 13.22 -27.73
CA VAL A 305 -28.18 12.20 -28.72
C VAL A 305 -27.23 12.25 -29.91
N CYS A 306 -26.59 11.12 -30.19
CA CYS A 306 -25.68 10.98 -31.31
C CYS A 306 -26.43 11.10 -32.64
N VAL A 307 -25.95 11.97 -33.53
CA VAL A 307 -26.48 12.14 -34.90
C VAL A 307 -25.43 11.87 -35.98
N ASN A 308 -24.35 11.17 -35.65
CA ASN A 308 -23.42 10.68 -36.66
C ASN A 308 -24.12 9.67 -37.60
N ALA A 309 -23.58 9.44 -38.81
CA ALA A 309 -24.21 8.69 -39.90
C ALA A 309 -24.99 7.43 -39.43
N ASP A 310 -24.34 6.50 -38.73
CA ASP A 310 -24.98 5.26 -38.26
C ASP A 310 -26.16 5.50 -37.30
N CYS A 311 -26.07 6.48 -36.39
CA CYS A 311 -27.20 6.80 -35.50
C CYS A 311 -28.32 7.53 -36.25
N ALA A 312 -27.98 8.38 -37.22
CA ALA A 312 -28.96 9.09 -38.04
C ALA A 312 -29.76 8.12 -38.92
N ASP A 313 -29.08 7.15 -39.54
CA ASP A 313 -29.69 6.07 -40.34
C ASP A 313 -30.65 5.21 -39.52
N ARG A 314 -30.40 5.10 -38.21
CA ARG A 314 -31.25 4.39 -37.24
C ARG A 314 -32.29 5.28 -36.56
N GLY A 315 -32.56 6.47 -37.09
CA GLY A 315 -33.67 7.31 -36.65
C GLY A 315 -33.36 8.27 -35.49
N SER A 316 -32.10 8.54 -35.16
CA SER A 316 -31.78 9.45 -34.05
C SER A 316 -32.30 10.88 -34.25
N VAL A 317 -32.49 11.32 -35.51
CA VAL A 317 -33.04 12.63 -35.84
C VAL A 317 -34.52 12.74 -35.45
N THR A 318 -35.32 11.70 -35.72
CA THR A 318 -36.74 11.66 -35.34
C THR A 318 -36.88 11.48 -33.84
N LEU A 319 -36.05 10.65 -33.22
CA LEU A 319 -35.95 10.51 -31.75
C LEU A 319 -35.76 11.88 -31.06
N ILE A 320 -34.84 12.71 -31.53
CA ILE A 320 -34.62 14.05 -30.96
C ILE A 320 -35.85 14.95 -31.08
N ALA A 321 -36.53 14.91 -32.22
CA ALA A 321 -37.75 15.69 -32.43
C ALA A 321 -38.85 15.25 -31.45
N THR A 322 -39.02 13.93 -31.28
CA THR A 322 -40.01 13.33 -30.39
C THR A 322 -39.69 13.61 -28.92
N LEU A 323 -38.43 13.49 -28.48
CA LEU A 323 -38.01 13.86 -27.13
C LEU A 323 -38.27 15.33 -26.82
N ARG A 324 -37.94 16.24 -27.74
CA ARG A 324 -38.20 17.68 -27.56
C ARG A 324 -39.68 18.01 -27.49
N ARG A 325 -40.51 17.36 -28.32
CA ARG A 325 -41.97 17.52 -28.28
C ARG A 325 -42.53 17.06 -26.93
N LEU A 326 -42.16 15.85 -26.48
CA LEU A 326 -42.64 15.29 -25.22
C LEU A 326 -42.22 16.14 -24.00
N LEU A 327 -40.98 16.66 -23.98
CA LEU A 327 -40.53 17.56 -22.92
C LEU A 327 -41.26 18.90 -22.92
N LYS A 328 -41.61 19.41 -24.11
CA LYS A 328 -42.44 20.63 -24.24
C LYS A 328 -43.87 20.39 -23.76
N ASP A 329 -44.47 19.25 -24.11
CA ASP A 329 -45.80 18.86 -23.66
C ASP A 329 -45.85 18.69 -22.13
N ALA A 330 -44.73 18.28 -21.52
CA ALA A 330 -44.56 18.17 -20.08
C ALA A 330 -44.15 19.49 -19.39
N GLY A 331 -43.92 20.58 -20.13
CA GLY A 331 -43.48 21.88 -19.59
C GLY A 331 -42.08 21.85 -18.97
N ARG A 332 -41.18 20.96 -19.41
CA ARG A 332 -39.83 20.75 -18.87
C ARG A 332 -38.72 21.10 -19.87
N GLU A 333 -39.02 21.72 -20.99
CA GLU A 333 -38.07 22.11 -22.04
C GLU A 333 -37.02 23.15 -21.60
N VAL A 334 -37.31 23.88 -20.51
CA VAL A 334 -36.41 24.85 -19.89
C VAL A 334 -35.44 24.17 -18.90
N ASP A 335 -35.87 23.08 -18.26
CA ASP A 335 -35.08 22.35 -17.27
C ASP A 335 -34.30 21.17 -17.89
N ILE A 336 -34.80 20.60 -18.98
CA ILE A 336 -34.23 19.40 -19.62
C ILE A 336 -33.91 19.71 -21.08
N LYS A 337 -32.62 19.77 -21.40
CA LYS A 337 -32.16 20.10 -22.76
C LYS A 337 -31.82 18.84 -23.54
N VAL A 338 -32.29 18.77 -24.79
CA VAL A 338 -31.86 17.73 -25.75
C VAL A 338 -30.92 18.35 -26.78
N THR A 339 -29.67 17.89 -26.82
CA THR A 339 -28.61 18.37 -27.72
C THR A 339 -28.12 17.27 -28.64
N ARG A 340 -27.88 17.65 -29.90
CA ARG A 340 -27.26 16.78 -30.91
C ARG A 340 -25.76 16.69 -30.65
N THR A 341 -25.20 15.50 -30.75
CA THR A 341 -23.75 15.27 -30.65
C THR A 341 -23.23 14.58 -31.90
N LEU A 342 -21.92 14.72 -32.13
CA LEU A 342 -21.18 13.89 -33.09
C LEU A 342 -20.98 12.47 -32.52
N CYS A 343 -20.22 11.64 -33.24
CA CYS A 343 -19.96 10.26 -32.84
C CYS A 343 -19.54 10.14 -31.37
N MET A 344 -20.22 9.28 -30.62
CA MET A 344 -19.93 9.01 -29.21
C MET A 344 -19.13 7.70 -29.01
N GLY A 345 -18.47 7.20 -30.06
CA GLY A 345 -17.62 6.00 -30.02
C GLY A 345 -18.37 4.66 -30.03
N ARG A 346 -19.67 4.66 -30.35
CA ARG A 346 -20.58 3.50 -30.25
C ARG A 346 -21.29 3.18 -31.58
N CYS A 347 -20.58 3.32 -32.71
CA CYS A 347 -21.14 2.99 -34.02
C CYS A 347 -21.55 1.50 -34.07
N GLY A 348 -22.71 1.21 -34.64
CA GLY A 348 -23.30 -0.13 -34.70
C GLY A 348 -24.30 -0.41 -33.57
N GLU A 349 -24.25 0.36 -32.48
CA GLU A 349 -25.08 0.19 -31.28
C GLU A 349 -26.13 1.32 -31.12
N GLY A 350 -26.20 2.22 -32.11
CA GLY A 350 -27.05 3.40 -32.07
C GLY A 350 -28.56 3.15 -32.29
N PRO A 351 -29.41 4.16 -32.06
CA PRO A 351 -29.09 5.48 -31.54
C PRO A 351 -28.58 5.48 -30.09
N THR A 352 -27.47 6.19 -29.85
CA THR A 352 -26.88 6.34 -28.51
C THR A 352 -27.40 7.62 -27.86
N VAL A 353 -27.86 7.51 -26.61
CA VAL A 353 -28.35 8.62 -25.81
C VAL A 353 -27.61 8.64 -24.47
N ALA A 354 -27.02 9.77 -24.09
CA ALA A 354 -26.44 9.95 -22.75
C ALA A 354 -27.23 11.01 -21.98
N VAL A 355 -27.47 10.77 -20.70
CA VAL A 355 -28.21 11.68 -19.82
C VAL A 355 -27.30 12.10 -18.66
N TYR A 356 -27.03 13.40 -18.58
CA TYR A 356 -26.29 14.03 -17.48
C TYR A 356 -27.24 14.82 -16.57
N PRO A 357 -26.96 14.93 -15.25
CA PRO A 357 -25.75 14.47 -14.54
C PRO A 357 -25.75 12.98 -14.19
N ASP A 358 -26.84 12.26 -14.47
CA ASP A 358 -27.03 10.86 -14.06
C ASP A 358 -25.94 9.90 -14.56
N GLY A 359 -25.21 10.27 -15.61
CA GLY A 359 -24.12 9.48 -16.17
C GLY A 359 -24.60 8.20 -16.87
N ILE A 360 -25.89 8.14 -17.21
CA ILE A 360 -26.52 6.96 -17.81
C ILE A 360 -26.44 7.04 -19.33
N TRP A 361 -26.01 5.93 -19.93
CA TRP A 361 -25.95 5.74 -21.37
C TRP A 361 -27.00 4.72 -21.78
N TYR A 362 -27.72 5.05 -22.84
CA TYR A 362 -28.69 4.18 -23.48
C TYR A 362 -28.21 3.83 -24.89
N ARG A 363 -28.42 2.57 -25.27
CA ARG A 363 -28.09 2.03 -26.58
C ARG A 363 -29.34 1.56 -27.31
N GLY A 364 -29.31 1.63 -28.63
CA GLY A 364 -30.41 1.17 -29.49
C GLY A 364 -31.74 1.89 -29.29
N VAL A 365 -31.74 3.13 -28.80
CA VAL A 365 -32.97 3.87 -28.45
C VAL A 365 -33.77 4.19 -29.70
N GLN A 366 -34.98 3.65 -29.80
CA GLN A 366 -35.90 3.91 -30.91
C GLN A 366 -36.81 5.09 -30.61
N GLU A 367 -37.42 5.67 -31.65
CA GLU A 367 -38.43 6.72 -31.48
C GLU A 367 -39.60 6.30 -30.59
N THR A 368 -40.01 5.02 -30.67
CA THR A 368 -41.07 4.44 -29.82
C THR A 368 -40.71 4.43 -28.34
N ASP A 369 -39.42 4.41 -28.00
CA ASP A 369 -38.92 4.41 -26.63
C ASP A 369 -38.90 5.81 -26.02
N ALA A 370 -39.05 6.87 -26.83
CA ALA A 370 -38.93 8.25 -26.40
C ALA A 370 -39.90 8.63 -25.27
N ARG A 371 -41.14 8.11 -25.32
CA ARG A 371 -42.14 8.37 -24.28
C ARG A 371 -41.77 7.70 -22.95
N GLU A 372 -41.35 6.44 -22.99
CA GLU A 372 -40.89 5.73 -21.79
C GLU A 372 -39.65 6.41 -21.19
N LEU A 373 -38.69 6.82 -22.04
CA LEU A 373 -37.49 7.52 -21.60
C LEU A 373 -37.82 8.86 -20.92
N VAL A 374 -38.78 9.62 -21.47
CA VAL A 374 -39.22 10.88 -20.86
C VAL A 374 -39.96 10.63 -19.55
N ASP A 375 -40.99 9.78 -19.57
CA ASP A 375 -41.88 9.58 -18.43
C ASP A 375 -41.19 8.91 -17.25
N GLU A 376 -40.31 7.93 -17.50
CA GLU A 376 -39.62 7.18 -16.46
C GLU A 376 -38.32 7.88 -16.06
N HIS A 377 -37.40 8.09 -17.00
CA HIS A 377 -36.07 8.57 -16.62
C HIS A 377 -36.00 10.10 -16.48
N LEU A 378 -36.48 10.85 -17.47
CA LEU A 378 -36.29 12.30 -17.48
C LEU A 378 -37.19 13.03 -16.47
N LEU A 379 -38.39 12.51 -16.20
CA LEU A 379 -39.36 13.13 -15.29
C LEU A 379 -39.39 12.51 -13.89
N ARG A 380 -39.08 11.21 -13.75
CA ARG A 380 -39.28 10.46 -12.50
C ARG A 380 -38.04 9.73 -11.97
N ASP A 381 -36.87 9.95 -12.59
CA ASP A 381 -35.59 9.34 -12.20
C ASP A 381 -35.58 7.80 -12.14
N ARG A 382 -36.45 7.14 -12.93
CA ARG A 382 -36.49 5.68 -13.07
C ARG A 382 -35.86 5.24 -14.38
N LEU A 383 -34.84 4.40 -14.31
CA LEU A 383 -34.08 3.97 -15.49
C LEU A 383 -34.90 3.03 -16.37
N VAL A 384 -34.77 3.20 -17.69
CA VAL A 384 -35.28 2.25 -18.68
C VAL A 384 -34.24 1.12 -18.82
N SER A 385 -34.18 0.23 -17.83
CA SER A 385 -33.11 -0.75 -17.62
C SER A 385 -32.79 -1.61 -18.86
N ARG A 386 -33.80 -1.94 -19.68
CA ARG A 386 -33.62 -2.71 -20.93
C ARG A 386 -32.75 -1.99 -21.99
N LEU A 387 -32.70 -0.66 -21.95
CA LEU A 387 -31.95 0.18 -22.90
C LEU A 387 -30.59 0.61 -22.35
N VAL A 388 -30.35 0.45 -21.03
CA VAL A 388 -29.10 0.88 -20.39
C VAL A 388 -27.93 0.09 -20.98
N ASP A 389 -26.89 0.82 -21.35
CA ASP A 389 -25.63 0.22 -21.79
C ASP A 389 -24.85 -0.28 -20.55
N ASN A 390 -24.59 -1.59 -20.51
CA ASN A 390 -24.01 -2.27 -19.35
C ASN A 390 -22.46 -2.27 -19.32
N ILE A 391 -21.80 -1.54 -20.23
CA ILE A 391 -20.34 -1.56 -20.39
C ILE A 391 -19.69 -0.28 -19.82
N MET A 392 -20.10 0.11 -18.62
CA MET A 392 -19.34 1.00 -17.73
C MET A 392 -19.22 0.41 -16.31
N GLN A 393 -19.04 -0.91 -16.23
CA GLN A 393 -18.48 -1.58 -15.04
C GLN A 393 -16.96 -1.70 -15.17
#